data_AF-A0A9D7PTN1-F1
#
_entry.id   AF-A0A9D7PTN1-F1
#
_cell.length_a   1.000
_cell.length_b   1.000
_cell.length_c   1.000
_cell.angle_alpha   90.00
_cell.angle_beta   90.00
_cell.angle_gamma   90.00
#
_symmetry.space_group_name_H-M   'P 1'
#
loop_
_entity.id
_entity.type
_entity.pdbx_description
1 polymer ?
#
loop_
_entity_poly.entity_id
_entity_poly.type
_entity_poly.pdbx_seq_one_letter_code
_entity_poly.pdbx_strand_id
1 'polypeptide(L)'
;MQETLANKEQAISSVNAKKKRFIEEQFPINRLSKESYKERKAAIGQTLTGIGKWWGRKPLILVRATILGLLMPASDDKKKDANIFLKTLMMDDEATWLRLKQNLSAGWVLENSQKKNKDQWFEYDGKYPKWKDDIDAEEREKITKETFLLLPYEKRLDICNRPEEMDEPSDEAWNEINAHLGTSSSTLAELFKQLGQKQFGYTPRAGDAFSGGGSIPFEAARLGLDSFASDLNPVAGLLTYTALNLIGGSKEQGEKLKQIQAEIFKTVDDEIKELGIEHNEKGWRAEYFLYCNETVCPECNWLIPTLPDLIVAKNVKTNKETNSIRERKRYQITIHENVSDKEFEFAKNQGTVAEGKIICPHCNGKTPLNVLRGDIKTSEGTRFGLRQWENEDIKDYMQYVG
;
A
#
# COMPACT_ATOMS: atom_id res chain seq x y z
N MET A 1 32.09 -42.18 7.17
CA MET A 1 31.08 -41.37 7.89
C MET A 1 30.25 -40.50 6.93
N GLN A 2 30.87 -39.72 6.03
CA GLN A 2 30.15 -38.98 4.98
C GLN A 2 29.43 -39.88 3.95
N GLU A 3 30.07 -40.98 3.54
CA GLU A 3 29.47 -41.99 2.64
C GLU A 3 28.22 -42.67 3.24
N THR A 4 28.18 -42.78 4.57
CA THR A 4 27.09 -43.41 5.33
C THR A 4 25.90 -42.46 5.52
N LEU A 5 26.15 -41.14 5.55
CA LEU A 5 25.11 -40.10 5.56
C LEU A 5 24.49 -39.94 4.17
N ALA A 6 25.30 -39.88 3.12
CA ALA A 6 24.83 -39.81 1.73
C ALA A 6 23.94 -41.02 1.36
N ASN A 7 24.31 -42.23 1.79
CA ASN A 7 23.50 -43.43 1.57
C ASN A 7 22.18 -43.44 2.37
N LYS A 8 22.14 -42.80 3.55
CA LYS A 8 20.90 -42.63 4.34
C LYS A 8 19.98 -41.57 3.71
N GLU A 9 20.54 -40.46 3.23
CA GLU A 9 19.81 -39.41 2.50
C GLU A 9 19.18 -39.96 1.22
N GLN A 10 19.92 -40.78 0.45
CA GLN A 10 19.40 -41.46 -0.75
C GLN A 10 18.26 -42.46 -0.45
N ALA A 11 18.31 -43.17 0.69
CA ALA A 11 17.28 -44.11 1.08
C ALA A 11 15.98 -43.44 1.58
N ILE A 12 16.07 -42.32 2.30
CA ILE A 12 14.89 -41.54 2.74
C ILE A 12 14.23 -40.86 1.53
N SER A 13 15.04 -40.33 0.62
CA SER A 13 14.58 -39.76 -0.66
C SER A 13 13.80 -40.78 -1.49
N SER A 14 14.25 -42.03 -1.60
CA SER A 14 13.62 -43.04 -2.46
C SER A 14 12.26 -43.56 -1.92
N VAL A 15 12.06 -43.58 -0.60
CA VAL A 15 10.76 -43.95 0.02
C VAL A 15 9.73 -42.81 -0.13
N ASN A 16 10.16 -41.55 0.05
CA ASN A 16 9.27 -40.39 -0.06
C ASN A 16 9.06 -39.91 -1.51
N ALA A 17 9.91 -40.30 -2.47
CA ALA A 17 9.72 -40.01 -3.88
C ALA A 17 8.45 -40.62 -4.48
N LYS A 18 7.87 -41.65 -3.85
CA LYS A 18 6.60 -42.27 -4.29
C LYS A 18 5.34 -41.58 -3.74
N LYS A 19 5.46 -40.71 -2.74
CA LYS A 19 4.32 -39.96 -2.22
C LYS A 19 4.10 -38.71 -3.05
N LYS A 20 2.89 -38.59 -3.61
CA LYS A 20 2.42 -37.39 -4.30
C LYS A 20 2.45 -36.19 -3.37
N ARG A 21 2.67 -35.02 -3.94
CA ARG A 21 2.65 -33.72 -3.26
C ARG A 21 1.26 -33.11 -3.37
N PHE A 22 0.96 -32.22 -2.42
CA PHE A 22 -0.33 -31.55 -2.36
C PHE A 22 -0.68 -30.93 -3.71
N ILE A 23 0.25 -30.19 -4.34
CA ILE A 23 0.01 -29.51 -5.62
C ILE A 23 -0.32 -30.45 -6.79
N GLU A 24 0.06 -31.73 -6.72
CA GLU A 24 -0.26 -32.73 -7.74
C GLU A 24 -1.70 -33.26 -7.64
N GLU A 25 -2.32 -33.15 -6.47
CA GLU A 25 -3.67 -33.64 -6.19
C GLU A 25 -4.69 -32.52 -6.03
N GLN A 26 -4.28 -31.41 -5.42
CA GLN A 26 -5.16 -30.30 -5.03
C GLN A 26 -4.39 -28.97 -5.02
N PHE A 27 -5.05 -27.89 -5.42
CA PHE A 27 -4.53 -26.54 -5.24
C PHE A 27 -5.71 -25.55 -5.14
N PRO A 28 -5.84 -24.75 -4.07
CA PRO A 28 -7.03 -23.93 -3.84
C PRO A 28 -7.04 -22.64 -4.68
N ILE A 29 -7.16 -22.79 -6.00
CA ILE A 29 -7.03 -21.70 -7.00
C ILE A 29 -7.95 -20.52 -6.67
N ASN A 30 -9.22 -20.75 -6.33
CA ASN A 30 -10.19 -19.67 -6.10
C ASN A 30 -9.76 -18.76 -4.94
N ARG A 31 -9.39 -19.36 -3.80
CA ARG A 31 -9.04 -18.64 -2.58
C ARG A 31 -7.69 -17.93 -2.73
N LEU A 32 -6.72 -18.64 -3.29
CA LEU A 32 -5.38 -18.10 -3.57
C LEU A 32 -5.42 -16.94 -4.57
N SER A 33 -6.29 -17.03 -5.59
CA SER A 33 -6.46 -15.96 -6.57
C SER A 33 -6.97 -14.69 -5.90
N LYS A 34 -7.95 -14.79 -4.98
CA LYS A 34 -8.48 -13.63 -4.25
C LYS A 34 -7.42 -12.95 -3.40
N GLU A 35 -6.61 -13.70 -2.66
CA GLU A 35 -5.48 -13.15 -1.88
C GLU A 35 -4.41 -12.52 -2.80
N SER A 36 -4.09 -13.19 -3.91
CA SER A 36 -3.16 -12.66 -4.92
C SER A 36 -3.65 -11.33 -5.53
N TYR A 37 -4.95 -11.23 -5.81
CA TYR A 37 -5.56 -9.99 -6.31
C TYR A 37 -5.52 -8.87 -5.27
N LYS A 38 -5.80 -9.18 -4.00
CA LYS A 38 -5.68 -8.22 -2.91
C LYS A 38 -4.27 -7.62 -2.84
N GLU A 39 -3.24 -8.48 -2.89
CA GLU A 39 -1.83 -8.04 -2.93
C GLU A 39 -1.55 -7.16 -4.17
N ARG A 40 -1.99 -7.58 -5.37
CA ARG A 40 -1.77 -6.82 -6.61
C ARG A 40 -2.42 -5.44 -6.61
N LYS A 41 -3.58 -5.30 -5.96
CA LYS A 41 -4.32 -4.04 -5.83
C LYS A 41 -3.78 -3.11 -4.74
N ALA A 42 -2.82 -3.56 -3.91
CA ALA A 42 -2.29 -2.76 -2.81
C ALA A 42 -1.35 -1.60 -3.23
N ALA A 43 -1.09 -1.40 -4.53
CA ALA A 43 -0.25 -0.33 -5.05
C ALA A 43 1.11 -0.24 -4.30
N ILE A 44 1.40 0.87 -3.61
CA ILE A 44 2.63 1.07 -2.82
C ILE A 44 2.70 0.18 -1.57
N GLY A 45 1.58 -0.35 -1.07
CA GLY A 45 1.53 -1.28 0.05
C GLY A 45 2.07 -2.67 -0.27
N GLN A 46 2.36 -2.98 -1.54
CA GLN A 46 3.05 -4.22 -1.91
C GLN A 46 4.48 -4.24 -1.34
N THR A 47 4.86 -5.29 -0.61
CA THR A 47 6.15 -5.40 0.10
C THR A 47 7.35 -5.05 -0.76
N LEU A 48 7.39 -5.52 -2.01
CA LEU A 48 8.55 -5.31 -2.90
C LEU A 48 8.41 -4.08 -3.82
N THR A 49 7.20 -3.53 -4.00
CA THR A 49 6.99 -2.40 -4.92
C THR A 49 7.57 -1.10 -4.38
N GLY A 50 7.72 -0.97 -3.05
CA GLY A 50 8.36 0.19 -2.41
C GLY A 50 9.82 0.42 -2.83
N ILE A 51 10.54 -0.61 -3.26
CA ILE A 51 11.92 -0.48 -3.79
C ILE A 51 11.89 -0.04 -5.26
N GLY A 52 10.95 -0.59 -6.03
CA GLY A 52 10.83 -0.33 -7.45
C GLY A 52 9.85 -1.26 -8.12
N LYS A 53 9.23 -0.78 -9.21
CA LYS A 53 8.21 -1.54 -9.94
C LYS A 53 8.87 -2.44 -10.97
N TRP A 54 8.59 -3.75 -10.90
CA TRP A 54 8.91 -4.72 -11.96
C TRP A 54 7.63 -5.30 -12.57
N TRP A 55 7.50 -5.27 -13.89
CA TRP A 55 6.26 -5.66 -14.60
C TRP A 55 5.90 -7.14 -14.42
N GLY A 56 6.90 -8.02 -14.26
CA GLY A 56 6.74 -9.47 -14.13
C GLY A 56 6.61 -10.00 -12.70
N ARG A 57 6.41 -9.12 -11.70
CA ARG A 57 6.35 -9.51 -10.28
C ARG A 57 5.25 -10.55 -10.02
N LYS A 58 5.56 -11.61 -9.27
CA LYS A 58 4.57 -12.59 -8.78
C LYS A 58 4.09 -12.21 -7.38
N PRO A 59 2.80 -12.36 -7.05
CA PRO A 59 2.31 -12.20 -5.68
C PRO A 59 3.07 -13.10 -4.71
N LEU A 60 3.46 -12.59 -3.55
CA LEU A 60 4.22 -13.35 -2.55
C LEU A 60 3.41 -14.52 -2.00
N ILE A 61 2.11 -14.31 -1.75
CA ILE A 61 1.24 -15.40 -1.28
C ILE A 61 1.11 -16.54 -2.30
N LEU A 62 1.15 -16.21 -3.60
CA LEU A 62 1.18 -17.21 -4.66
C LEU A 62 2.46 -18.03 -4.60
N VAL A 63 3.61 -17.38 -4.48
CA VAL A 63 4.91 -18.07 -4.36
C VAL A 63 4.92 -18.96 -3.13
N ARG A 64 4.51 -18.44 -1.96
CA ARG A 64 4.43 -19.18 -0.70
C ARG A 64 3.56 -20.43 -0.85
N ALA A 65 2.38 -20.29 -1.44
CA ALA A 65 1.46 -21.39 -1.69
C ALA A 65 2.06 -22.44 -2.65
N THR A 66 2.77 -22.02 -3.70
CA THR A 66 3.45 -22.94 -4.62
C THR A 66 4.55 -23.72 -3.90
N ILE A 67 5.40 -23.08 -3.10
CA ILE A 67 6.46 -23.77 -2.34
C ILE A 67 5.85 -24.74 -1.33
N LEU A 68 4.83 -24.33 -0.57
CA LEU A 68 4.12 -25.23 0.34
C LEU A 68 3.53 -26.43 -0.41
N GLY A 69 2.91 -26.18 -1.57
CA GLY A 69 2.28 -27.23 -2.37
C GLY A 69 3.27 -28.26 -2.91
N LEU A 70 4.51 -27.84 -3.17
CA LEU A 70 5.62 -28.71 -3.59
C LEU A 70 6.21 -29.54 -2.45
N LEU A 71 6.13 -29.05 -1.20
CA LEU A 71 6.71 -29.71 -0.03
C LEU A 71 5.72 -30.56 0.76
N MET A 72 4.48 -30.08 0.88
CA MET A 72 3.44 -30.74 1.66
C MET A 72 3.07 -32.09 1.03
N PRO A 73 3.15 -33.21 1.78
CA PRO A 73 2.73 -34.50 1.27
C PRO A 73 1.21 -34.53 1.09
N ALA A 74 0.74 -35.19 0.02
CA ALA A 74 -0.66 -35.54 -0.12
C ALA A 74 -0.96 -36.80 0.71
N SER A 75 -2.05 -36.75 1.48
CA SER A 75 -2.61 -37.85 2.24
C SER A 75 -3.89 -38.37 1.60
N ASP A 76 -4.45 -39.45 2.16
CA ASP A 76 -5.75 -39.97 1.72
C ASP A 76 -6.92 -39.05 2.13
N ASP A 77 -6.72 -38.18 3.13
CA ASP A 77 -7.71 -37.19 3.57
C ASP A 77 -7.50 -35.84 2.89
N LYS A 78 -8.00 -35.77 1.65
CA LYS A 78 -7.95 -34.57 0.80
C LYS A 78 -8.61 -33.33 1.44
N LYS A 79 -9.59 -33.52 2.32
CA LYS A 79 -10.26 -32.38 2.99
C LYS A 79 -9.37 -31.82 4.08
N LYS A 80 -8.78 -32.70 4.89
CA LYS A 80 -7.85 -32.30 5.93
C LYS A 80 -6.59 -31.67 5.36
N ASP A 81 -6.04 -32.23 4.28
CA ASP A 81 -4.92 -31.63 3.55
C ASP A 81 -5.23 -30.21 3.09
N ALA A 82 -6.38 -30.00 2.44
CA ALA A 82 -6.79 -28.68 2.00
C ALA A 82 -6.96 -27.69 3.17
N ASN A 83 -7.53 -28.13 4.28
CA ASN A 83 -7.68 -27.30 5.47
C ASN A 83 -6.33 -26.92 6.08
N ILE A 84 -5.41 -27.87 6.23
CA ILE A 84 -4.06 -27.63 6.77
C ILE A 84 -3.25 -26.73 5.84
N PHE A 85 -3.37 -26.91 4.52
CA PHE A 85 -2.74 -26.04 3.54
C PHE A 85 -3.23 -24.59 3.68
N LEU A 86 -4.55 -24.39 3.76
CA LEU A 86 -5.15 -23.07 3.93
C LEU A 86 -4.75 -22.45 5.27
N LYS A 87 -4.73 -23.24 6.35
CA LYS A 87 -4.36 -22.81 7.70
C LYS A 87 -2.90 -22.40 7.81
N THR A 88 -2.00 -23.17 7.21
CA THR A 88 -0.56 -22.85 7.11
C THR A 88 -0.33 -21.51 6.41
N LEU A 89 -1.15 -21.20 5.40
CA LEU A 89 -1.07 -19.93 4.66
C LEU A 89 -1.92 -18.81 5.28
N MET A 90 -2.46 -19.02 6.49
CA MET A 90 -3.37 -18.09 7.19
C MET A 90 -4.59 -17.69 6.35
N MET A 91 -4.99 -18.54 5.41
CA MET A 91 -6.12 -18.29 4.54
C MET A 91 -7.42 -18.80 5.14
N ASP A 92 -7.44 -19.79 6.04
CA ASP A 92 -8.63 -20.40 6.70
C ASP A 92 -9.51 -19.39 7.44
N ASP A 93 -10.74 -19.80 7.74
CA ASP A 93 -11.77 -18.90 8.27
C ASP A 93 -11.35 -18.28 9.61
N GLU A 94 -10.72 -19.08 10.47
CA GLU A 94 -10.17 -18.59 11.74
C GLU A 94 -9.07 -17.55 11.50
N ALA A 95 -8.09 -17.86 10.65
CA ALA A 95 -7.04 -16.91 10.33
C ALA A 95 -7.57 -15.65 9.64
N THR A 96 -8.64 -15.71 8.83
CA THR A 96 -9.24 -14.47 8.29
C THR A 96 -9.82 -13.58 9.39
N TRP A 97 -10.39 -14.16 10.44
CA TRP A 97 -10.88 -13.40 11.58
C TRP A 97 -9.72 -12.73 12.34
N LEU A 98 -8.66 -13.48 12.63
CA LEU A 98 -7.47 -12.95 13.31
C LEU A 98 -6.72 -11.88 12.50
N ARG A 99 -6.96 -11.82 11.18
CA ARG A 99 -6.38 -10.83 10.26
C ARG A 99 -7.17 -9.52 10.18
N LEU A 100 -8.22 -9.31 10.97
CA LEU A 100 -8.97 -8.06 10.93
C LEU A 100 -8.07 -6.84 11.21
N LYS A 101 -8.18 -5.82 10.35
CA LYS A 101 -7.41 -4.56 10.49
C LYS A 101 -7.79 -3.76 11.73
N GLN A 102 -9.04 -3.87 12.12
CA GLN A 102 -9.66 -3.10 13.20
C GLN A 102 -10.90 -3.84 13.69
N ASN A 103 -11.32 -3.52 14.92
CA ASN A 103 -12.55 -4.03 15.49
C ASN A 103 -13.76 -3.56 14.68
N LEU A 104 -14.73 -4.47 14.52
CA LEU A 104 -15.97 -4.20 13.81
C LEU A 104 -17.01 -3.62 14.77
N SER A 105 -17.63 -2.50 14.38
CA SER A 105 -18.58 -1.79 15.22
C SER A 105 -19.96 -2.46 15.27
N ALA A 106 -20.78 -2.10 16.26
CA ALA A 106 -22.19 -2.51 16.32
C ALA A 106 -22.95 -2.15 15.02
N GLY A 107 -22.70 -0.94 14.48
CA GLY A 107 -23.28 -0.52 13.20
C GLY A 107 -22.86 -1.39 12.03
N TRP A 108 -21.59 -1.77 11.97
CA TRP A 108 -21.10 -2.70 10.95
C TRP A 108 -21.82 -4.05 11.03
N VAL A 109 -22.00 -4.61 12.24
CA VAL A 109 -22.70 -5.89 12.42
C VAL A 109 -24.17 -5.76 12.04
N LEU A 110 -24.84 -4.68 12.43
CA LEU A 110 -26.23 -4.41 12.04
C LEU A 110 -26.38 -4.33 10.52
N GLU A 111 -25.48 -3.66 9.82
CA GLU A 111 -25.53 -3.52 8.36
C GLU A 111 -25.26 -4.85 7.65
N ASN A 112 -24.28 -5.64 8.12
CA ASN A 112 -23.77 -6.82 7.41
C ASN A 112 -24.40 -8.15 7.86
N SER A 113 -25.08 -8.17 9.01
CA SER A 113 -25.75 -9.39 9.49
C SER A 113 -26.89 -9.79 8.57
N GLN A 114 -26.88 -11.08 8.21
CA GLN A 114 -27.92 -11.74 7.42
C GLN A 114 -29.06 -12.27 8.31
N LYS A 115 -28.97 -12.15 9.65
CA LYS A 115 -30.02 -12.63 10.56
C LYS A 115 -31.22 -11.67 10.53
N LYS A 116 -32.43 -12.23 10.44
CA LYS A 116 -33.69 -11.47 10.35
C LYS A 116 -34.01 -10.65 11.61
N ASN A 117 -33.57 -11.13 12.77
CA ASN A 117 -33.81 -10.52 14.08
C ASN A 117 -32.58 -9.79 14.62
N LYS A 118 -31.67 -9.33 13.75
CA LYS A 118 -30.44 -8.65 14.16
C LYS A 118 -30.68 -7.38 14.99
N ASP A 119 -31.78 -6.68 14.76
CA ASP A 119 -32.17 -5.50 15.56
C ASP A 119 -32.37 -5.81 17.04
N GLN A 120 -32.64 -7.07 17.39
CA GLN A 120 -32.80 -7.48 18.80
C GLN A 120 -31.52 -7.29 19.61
N TRP A 121 -30.36 -7.21 18.97
CA TRP A 121 -29.06 -7.09 19.64
C TRP A 121 -28.66 -5.66 19.97
N PHE A 122 -29.37 -4.69 19.41
CA PHE A 122 -28.96 -3.30 19.45
C PHE A 122 -30.03 -2.41 20.10
N GLU A 123 -29.54 -1.37 20.73
CA GLU A 123 -30.29 -0.18 21.14
C GLU A 123 -29.75 1.03 20.36
N TYR A 124 -30.49 2.14 20.35
CA TYR A 124 -30.10 3.33 19.60
C TYR A 124 -29.79 4.47 20.57
N ASP A 125 -28.54 4.95 20.54
CA ASP A 125 -28.15 6.19 21.20
C ASP A 125 -28.17 7.32 20.16
N GLY A 126 -29.30 8.01 20.07
CA GLY A 126 -29.57 9.00 19.03
C GLY A 126 -29.62 8.36 17.63
N LYS A 127 -28.56 8.55 16.84
CA LYS A 127 -28.46 8.06 15.44
C LYS A 127 -27.62 6.79 15.28
N TYR A 128 -26.91 6.34 16.31
CA TYR A 128 -25.95 5.26 16.18
C TYR A 128 -26.39 4.01 16.94
N PRO A 129 -26.30 2.81 16.35
CA PRO A 129 -26.60 1.57 17.04
C PRO A 129 -25.50 1.25 18.06
N LYS A 130 -25.92 0.85 19.27
CA LYS A 130 -25.09 0.39 20.37
C LYS A 130 -25.53 -1.01 20.77
N TRP A 131 -24.60 -1.87 21.18
CA TRP A 131 -24.94 -3.18 21.75
C TRP A 131 -25.79 -2.99 23.01
N LYS A 132 -26.85 -3.79 23.17
CA LYS A 132 -27.61 -3.80 24.42
C LYS A 132 -26.73 -4.25 25.59
N ASP A 133 -27.06 -3.73 26.77
CA ASP A 133 -26.30 -3.99 27.99
C ASP A 133 -26.41 -5.45 28.47
N ASP A 134 -27.42 -6.21 28.02
CA ASP A 134 -27.63 -7.63 28.33
C ASP A 134 -26.81 -8.59 27.46
N ILE A 135 -26.19 -8.10 26.38
CA ILE A 135 -25.27 -8.88 25.56
C ILE A 135 -23.86 -8.64 26.04
N ASP A 136 -23.22 -9.66 26.58
CA ASP A 136 -21.85 -9.56 27.08
C ASP A 136 -20.79 -9.53 25.96
N ALA A 137 -19.53 -9.33 26.34
CA ALA A 137 -18.43 -9.19 25.38
C ALA A 137 -18.18 -10.45 24.54
N GLU A 138 -18.36 -11.64 25.12
CA GLU A 138 -18.12 -12.91 24.44
C GLU A 138 -19.22 -13.18 23.40
N GLU A 139 -20.47 -12.91 23.75
CA GLU A 139 -21.59 -13.01 22.82
C GLU A 139 -21.49 -11.98 21.70
N ARG A 140 -21.05 -10.74 22.00
CA ARG A 140 -20.75 -9.72 20.97
C ARG A 140 -19.70 -10.20 19.99
N GLU A 141 -18.59 -10.76 20.48
CA GLU A 141 -17.52 -11.27 19.63
C GLU A 141 -18.01 -12.41 18.75
N LYS A 142 -18.74 -13.37 19.33
CA LYS A 142 -19.34 -14.49 18.61
C LYS A 142 -20.29 -14.03 17.50
N ILE A 143 -21.22 -13.14 17.80
CA ILE A 143 -22.16 -12.60 16.80
C ILE A 143 -21.41 -11.87 15.69
N THR A 144 -20.39 -11.09 16.06
CA THR A 144 -19.57 -10.32 15.10
C THR A 144 -18.79 -11.26 14.18
N LYS A 145 -18.14 -12.28 14.75
CA LYS A 145 -17.40 -13.31 14.02
C LYS A 145 -18.30 -14.12 13.10
N GLU A 146 -19.46 -14.57 13.58
CA GLU A 146 -20.47 -15.24 12.74
C GLU A 146 -20.89 -14.36 11.57
N THR A 147 -21.17 -13.08 11.82
CA THR A 147 -21.55 -12.11 10.78
C THR A 147 -20.44 -11.95 9.74
N PHE A 148 -19.19 -11.81 10.20
CA PHE A 148 -18.02 -11.72 9.34
C PHE A 148 -17.80 -12.98 8.49
N LEU A 149 -17.89 -14.17 9.09
CA LEU A 149 -17.69 -15.43 8.40
C LEU A 149 -18.83 -15.75 7.40
N LEU A 150 -20.00 -15.15 7.54
CA LEU A 150 -21.07 -15.28 6.54
C LEU A 150 -20.85 -14.41 5.29
N LEU A 151 -19.91 -13.46 5.33
CA LEU A 151 -19.56 -12.68 4.14
C LEU A 151 -18.86 -13.56 3.09
N PRO A 152 -19.06 -13.27 1.79
CA PRO A 152 -18.21 -13.84 0.75
C PRO A 152 -16.74 -13.57 1.04
N TYR A 153 -15.86 -14.55 0.79
CA TYR A 153 -14.44 -14.46 1.15
C TYR A 153 -13.75 -13.17 0.65
N GLU A 154 -14.05 -12.74 -0.58
CA GLU A 154 -13.52 -11.48 -1.14
C GLU A 154 -13.90 -10.24 -0.31
N LYS A 155 -15.12 -10.20 0.24
CA LYS A 155 -15.58 -9.09 1.10
C LYS A 155 -14.93 -9.12 2.47
N ARG A 156 -14.63 -10.31 2.99
CA ARG A 156 -13.80 -10.44 4.19
C ARG A 156 -12.43 -9.82 3.95
N LEU A 157 -11.82 -10.12 2.81
CA LEU A 157 -10.51 -9.60 2.45
C LEU A 157 -10.44 -8.08 2.44
N ASP A 158 -11.48 -7.34 2.06
CA ASP A 158 -11.45 -5.86 2.04
C ASP A 158 -11.05 -5.25 3.40
N ILE A 159 -11.45 -5.89 4.51
CA ILE A 159 -11.23 -5.45 5.89
C ILE A 159 -10.14 -6.24 6.64
N CYS A 160 -9.47 -7.19 5.98
CA CYS A 160 -8.38 -7.97 6.56
C CYS A 160 -7.00 -7.50 6.09
N ASN A 161 -6.00 -7.72 6.91
CA ASN A 161 -4.60 -7.76 6.53
C ASN A 161 -4.34 -8.95 5.59
N ARG A 162 -3.32 -8.81 4.74
CA ARG A 162 -2.86 -9.87 3.85
C ARG A 162 -2.03 -10.88 4.63
N PRO A 163 -1.95 -12.14 4.19
CA PRO A 163 -1.15 -13.14 4.90
C PRO A 163 0.34 -12.79 5.06
N GLU A 164 0.93 -11.98 4.18
CA GLU A 164 2.32 -11.56 4.28
C GLU A 164 2.57 -10.41 5.29
N GLU A 165 1.50 -9.77 5.77
CA GLU A 165 1.51 -8.71 6.80
C GLU A 165 1.36 -9.28 8.22
N MET A 166 1.12 -10.58 8.34
CA MET A 166 1.01 -11.29 9.61
C MET A 166 2.33 -12.00 9.93
N ASP A 167 2.60 -12.19 11.22
CA ASP A 167 3.80 -12.88 11.69
C ASP A 167 3.72 -14.39 11.45
N GLU A 168 2.95 -15.13 12.25
CA GLU A 168 2.85 -16.59 12.21
C GLU A 168 1.40 -17.06 12.45
N PRO A 169 1.05 -18.30 12.06
CA PRO A 169 -0.20 -18.95 12.48
C PRO A 169 -0.37 -18.98 14.01
N SER A 170 -1.61 -19.06 14.51
CA SER A 170 -1.88 -19.17 15.95
C SER A 170 -1.37 -20.48 16.55
N ASP A 171 -1.25 -20.55 17.88
CA ASP A 171 -0.82 -21.76 18.58
C ASP A 171 -1.76 -22.95 18.32
N GLU A 172 -3.08 -22.70 18.28
CA GLU A 172 -4.07 -23.72 17.92
C GLU A 172 -3.86 -24.20 16.48
N ALA A 173 -3.59 -23.27 15.57
CA ALA A 173 -3.32 -23.59 14.19
C ALA A 173 -2.04 -24.43 14.04
N TRP A 174 -0.97 -24.08 14.77
CA TRP A 174 0.26 -24.85 14.80
C TRP A 174 0.07 -26.26 15.33
N ASN A 175 -0.74 -26.44 16.37
CA ASN A 175 -1.05 -27.77 16.91
C ASN A 175 -1.69 -28.67 15.84
N GLU A 176 -2.66 -28.16 15.08
CA GLU A 176 -3.30 -28.90 13.99
C GLU A 176 -2.33 -29.18 12.83
N ILE A 177 -1.57 -28.17 12.40
CA ILE A 177 -0.58 -28.27 11.31
C ILE A 177 0.47 -29.34 11.66
N ASN A 178 1.04 -29.26 12.86
CA ASN A 178 2.07 -30.17 13.34
C ASN A 178 1.55 -31.60 13.49
N ALA A 179 0.36 -31.78 14.04
CA ALA A 179 -0.26 -33.09 14.16
C ALA A 179 -0.51 -33.75 12.79
N HIS A 180 -0.91 -32.98 11.78
CA HIS A 180 -1.18 -33.51 10.44
C HIS A 180 0.09 -33.78 9.63
N LEU A 181 1.07 -32.88 9.70
CA LEU A 181 2.32 -32.99 8.92
C LEU A 181 3.41 -33.79 9.65
N GLY A 182 3.16 -34.17 10.90
CA GLY A 182 4.11 -34.87 11.77
C GLY A 182 5.34 -34.02 12.07
N THR A 183 5.16 -32.72 12.26
CA THR A 183 6.22 -31.73 12.54
C THR A 183 6.10 -31.20 13.97
N SER A 184 7.04 -30.37 14.40
CA SER A 184 7.01 -29.68 15.69
C SER A 184 7.50 -28.24 15.53
N SER A 185 6.88 -27.50 14.62
CA SER A 185 7.30 -26.15 14.20
C SER A 185 6.47 -25.08 14.89
N SER A 186 7.10 -23.94 15.16
CA SER A 186 6.47 -22.73 15.71
C SER A 186 6.52 -21.55 14.73
N THR A 187 7.27 -21.70 13.64
CA THR A 187 7.38 -20.71 12.56
C THR A 187 7.26 -21.38 11.20
N LEU A 188 6.85 -20.62 10.19
CA LEU A 188 6.85 -21.09 8.80
C LEU A 188 8.25 -21.54 8.36
N ALA A 189 9.30 -20.83 8.76
CA ALA A 189 10.68 -21.21 8.40
C ALA A 189 11.06 -22.60 8.96
N GLU A 190 10.72 -22.88 10.22
CA GLU A 190 10.92 -24.20 10.81
C GLU A 190 10.10 -25.28 10.10
N LEU A 191 8.84 -24.99 9.77
CA LEU A 191 7.96 -25.93 9.08
C LEU A 191 8.55 -26.33 7.73
N PHE A 192 8.91 -25.35 6.90
CA PHE A 192 9.42 -25.61 5.55
C PHE A 192 10.77 -26.35 5.60
N LYS A 193 11.62 -26.04 6.58
CA LYS A 193 12.84 -26.80 6.84
C LYS A 193 12.53 -28.24 7.23
N GLN A 194 11.61 -28.49 8.16
CA GLN A 194 11.23 -29.85 8.58
C GLN A 194 10.58 -30.65 7.45
N LEU A 195 9.73 -30.04 6.63
CA LEU A 195 9.15 -30.66 5.44
C LEU A 195 10.23 -31.03 4.42
N GLY A 196 11.19 -30.14 4.19
CA GLY A 196 12.36 -30.41 3.35
C GLY A 196 13.22 -31.55 3.88
N GLN A 197 13.52 -31.57 5.18
CA GLN A 197 14.25 -32.66 5.82
C GLN A 197 13.54 -34.00 5.67
N LYS A 198 12.21 -34.03 5.86
CA LYS A 198 11.42 -35.24 5.64
C LYS A 198 11.45 -35.69 4.17
N GLN A 199 11.32 -34.77 3.23
CA GLN A 199 11.19 -35.08 1.81
C GLN A 199 12.53 -35.42 1.14
N PHE A 200 13.56 -34.64 1.42
CA PHE A 200 14.84 -34.65 0.71
C PHE A 200 16.04 -34.98 1.61
N GLY A 201 15.91 -34.92 2.94
CA GLY A 201 17.03 -35.05 3.88
C GLY A 201 17.87 -33.78 4.05
N TYR A 202 17.46 -32.65 3.43
CA TYR A 202 18.17 -31.38 3.52
C TYR A 202 17.20 -30.18 3.43
N THR A 203 17.70 -28.98 3.73
CA THR A 203 16.92 -27.73 3.57
C THR A 203 16.66 -27.46 2.08
N PRO A 204 15.40 -27.30 1.62
CA PRO A 204 15.13 -27.15 0.20
C PRO A 204 15.81 -25.92 -0.40
N ARG A 205 16.15 -26.03 -1.69
CA ARG A 205 16.79 -24.95 -2.45
C ARG A 205 15.84 -24.46 -3.54
N ALA A 206 15.62 -23.15 -3.60
CA ALA A 206 14.84 -22.49 -4.63
C ALA A 206 15.75 -21.69 -5.56
N GLY A 207 15.68 -21.94 -6.86
CA GLY A 207 16.42 -21.21 -7.88
C GLY A 207 15.48 -20.54 -8.88
N ASP A 208 15.62 -19.23 -9.07
CA ASP A 208 14.91 -18.47 -10.10
C ASP A 208 15.91 -17.80 -11.05
N ALA A 209 16.06 -18.37 -12.25
CA ALA A 209 16.99 -17.90 -13.27
C ALA A 209 16.52 -16.64 -14.02
N PHE A 210 15.26 -16.21 -13.81
CA PHE A 210 14.64 -15.04 -14.41
C PHE A 210 13.88 -14.26 -13.32
N SER A 211 14.59 -13.91 -12.25
CA SER A 211 13.99 -13.49 -10.99
C SER A 211 13.22 -12.18 -11.07
N GLY A 212 13.52 -11.32 -12.04
CA GLY A 212 12.88 -10.04 -12.19
C GLY A 212 12.98 -9.20 -10.93
N GLY A 213 11.82 -8.81 -10.37
CA GLY A 213 11.74 -8.09 -9.09
C GLY A 213 11.97 -8.95 -7.84
N GLY A 214 12.34 -10.22 -7.99
CA GLY A 214 12.81 -11.05 -6.88
C GLY A 214 11.73 -11.75 -6.05
N SER A 215 10.47 -11.83 -6.50
CA SER A 215 9.38 -12.42 -5.69
C SER A 215 9.66 -13.85 -5.23
N ILE A 216 10.11 -14.73 -6.13
CA ILE A 216 10.40 -16.13 -5.81
C ILE A 216 11.55 -16.25 -4.81
N PRO A 217 12.74 -15.69 -5.11
CA PRO A 217 13.86 -15.83 -4.21
C PRO A 217 13.62 -15.15 -2.86
N PHE A 218 12.93 -14.01 -2.84
CA PHE A 218 12.58 -13.30 -1.60
C PHE A 218 11.69 -14.15 -0.68
N GLU A 219 10.60 -14.70 -1.22
CA GLU A 219 9.67 -15.48 -0.41
C GLU A 219 10.29 -16.82 0.03
N ALA A 220 11.08 -17.47 -0.83
CA ALA A 220 11.83 -18.66 -0.47
C ALA A 220 12.80 -18.40 0.70
N ALA A 221 13.52 -17.27 0.66
CA ALA A 221 14.42 -16.88 1.75
C ALA A 221 13.65 -16.61 3.06
N ARG A 222 12.50 -15.93 3.00
CA ARG A 222 11.62 -15.73 4.17
C ARG A 222 11.14 -17.03 4.80
N LEU A 223 10.93 -18.06 3.98
CA LEU A 223 10.52 -19.40 4.40
C LEU A 223 11.71 -20.27 4.88
N GLY A 224 12.91 -19.71 4.99
CA GLY A 224 14.09 -20.42 5.48
C GLY A 224 14.72 -21.41 4.49
N LEU A 225 14.41 -21.29 3.19
CA LEU A 225 15.04 -22.09 2.13
C LEU A 225 16.35 -21.43 1.67
N ASP A 226 17.25 -22.25 1.13
CA ASP A 226 18.39 -21.71 0.36
C ASP A 226 17.84 -21.10 -0.93
N SER A 227 18.14 -19.83 -1.17
CA SER A 227 17.55 -19.07 -2.28
C SER A 227 18.61 -18.56 -3.24
N PHE A 228 18.43 -18.85 -4.52
CA PHE A 228 19.32 -18.48 -5.61
C PHE A 228 18.53 -17.70 -6.66
N ALA A 229 19.08 -16.58 -7.10
CA ALA A 229 18.45 -15.70 -8.07
C ALA A 229 19.45 -15.28 -9.15
N SER A 230 18.96 -15.20 -10.38
CA SER A 230 19.67 -14.63 -11.51
C SER A 230 18.71 -13.86 -12.39
N ASP A 231 19.20 -12.79 -12.99
CA ASP A 231 18.52 -12.09 -14.07
C ASP A 231 19.56 -11.44 -14.98
N LEU A 232 19.31 -11.43 -16.28
CA LEU A 232 20.20 -10.75 -17.24
C LEU A 232 20.04 -9.22 -17.16
N ASN A 233 18.89 -8.74 -16.69
CA ASN A 233 18.65 -7.32 -16.54
C ASN A 233 19.28 -6.81 -15.22
N PRO A 234 20.22 -5.84 -15.27
CA PRO A 234 20.89 -5.34 -14.06
C PRO A 234 19.92 -4.64 -13.08
N VAL A 235 18.82 -4.04 -13.57
CA VAL A 235 17.79 -3.44 -12.70
C VAL A 235 17.03 -4.53 -11.96
N ALA A 236 16.65 -5.62 -12.62
CA ALA A 236 16.05 -6.78 -11.96
C ALA A 236 16.99 -7.38 -10.89
N GLY A 237 18.26 -7.56 -11.25
CA GLY A 237 19.29 -8.01 -10.31
C GLY A 237 19.39 -7.10 -9.08
N LEU A 238 19.44 -5.78 -9.28
CA LEU A 238 19.48 -4.81 -8.19
C LEU A 238 18.21 -4.86 -7.32
N LEU A 239 17.01 -4.91 -7.91
CA LEU A 239 15.75 -5.02 -7.17
C LEU A 239 15.70 -6.31 -6.34
N THR A 240 16.13 -7.43 -6.93
CA THR A 240 16.20 -8.73 -6.24
C THR A 240 17.21 -8.70 -5.09
N TYR A 241 18.40 -8.15 -5.32
CA TYR A 241 19.43 -8.00 -4.29
C TYR A 241 18.92 -7.14 -3.13
N THR A 242 18.26 -6.03 -3.44
CA THR A 242 17.70 -5.10 -2.46
C THR A 242 16.58 -5.75 -1.66
N ALA A 243 15.70 -6.52 -2.32
CA ALA A 243 14.66 -7.28 -1.66
C ALA A 243 15.24 -8.26 -0.63
N LEU A 244 16.27 -9.02 -1.01
CA LEU A 244 16.89 -10.02 -0.14
C LEU A 244 17.71 -9.40 1.00
N ASN A 245 18.51 -8.38 0.71
CA ASN A 245 19.52 -7.89 1.67
C ASN A 245 19.09 -6.64 2.45
N LEU A 246 18.14 -5.85 1.95
CA LEU A 246 17.63 -4.68 2.67
C LEU A 246 16.26 -4.96 3.31
N ILE A 247 15.28 -5.48 2.56
CA ILE A 247 13.97 -5.80 3.14
C ILE A 247 14.04 -7.08 3.96
N GLY A 248 14.55 -8.16 3.38
CA GLY A 248 14.74 -9.45 4.05
C GLY A 248 16.05 -9.54 4.85
N GLY A 249 16.77 -8.43 4.97
CA GLY A 249 18.05 -8.36 5.65
C GLY A 249 17.93 -8.54 7.17
N SER A 250 19.09 -8.65 7.81
CA SER A 250 19.20 -8.71 9.27
C SER A 250 18.75 -7.40 9.93
N LYS A 251 18.36 -7.46 11.21
CA LYS A 251 18.07 -6.26 12.01
C LYS A 251 19.22 -5.26 12.00
N GLU A 252 20.46 -5.74 12.07
CA GLU A 252 21.67 -4.92 11.99
C GLU A 252 21.78 -4.14 10.67
N GLN A 253 21.53 -4.80 9.53
CA GLN A 253 21.49 -4.13 8.23
C GLN A 253 20.39 -3.07 8.18
N GLY A 254 19.22 -3.35 8.74
CA GLY A 254 18.12 -2.39 8.85
C GLY A 254 18.46 -1.17 9.70
N GLU A 255 19.15 -1.36 10.83
CA GLU A 255 19.63 -0.27 11.69
C GLU A 255 20.68 0.59 10.98
N LYS A 256 21.64 -0.04 10.30
CA LYS A 256 22.64 0.68 9.49
C LYS A 256 22.00 1.50 8.38
N LEU A 257 20.99 0.98 7.70
CA LEU A 257 20.27 1.72 6.65
C LEU A 257 19.55 2.95 7.22
N LYS A 258 18.91 2.82 8.38
CA LYS A 258 18.26 3.95 9.07
C LYS A 258 19.27 5.03 9.47
N GLN A 259 20.46 4.64 9.91
CA GLN A 259 21.54 5.60 10.22
C GLN A 259 21.98 6.37 8.99
N ILE A 260 22.24 5.67 7.88
CA ILE A 260 22.61 6.30 6.60
C ILE A 260 21.51 7.26 6.12
N GLN A 261 20.24 6.84 6.19
CA GLN A 261 19.11 7.70 5.83
C GLN A 261 19.04 8.96 6.70
N ALA A 262 19.26 8.84 8.01
CA ALA A 262 19.26 9.97 8.92
C ALA A 262 20.42 10.94 8.64
N GLU A 263 21.61 10.42 8.30
CA GLU A 263 22.78 11.22 7.97
C GLU A 263 22.59 12.00 6.65
N ILE A 264 22.08 11.32 5.61
CA ILE A 264 21.76 11.96 4.33
C ILE A 264 20.67 13.03 4.53
N PHE A 265 19.61 12.68 5.26
CA PHE A 265 18.54 13.62 5.57
C PHE A 265 19.09 14.86 6.27
N LYS A 266 19.90 14.67 7.32
CA LYS A 266 20.51 15.78 8.04
C LYS A 266 21.39 16.66 7.14
N THR A 267 22.21 16.06 6.29
CA THR A 267 23.11 16.80 5.39
C THR A 267 22.31 17.67 4.42
N VAL A 268 21.30 17.09 3.76
CA VAL A 268 20.40 17.82 2.85
C VAL A 268 19.61 18.88 3.60
N ASP A 269 19.14 18.56 4.81
CA ASP A 269 18.38 19.47 5.67
C ASP A 269 19.22 20.70 6.07
N ASP A 270 20.49 20.51 6.38
CA ASP A 270 21.42 21.59 6.72
C ASP A 270 21.72 22.47 5.49
N GLU A 271 21.93 21.89 4.31
CA GLU A 271 22.05 22.65 3.05
C GLU A 271 20.80 23.48 2.74
N ILE A 272 19.59 22.92 2.92
CA ILE A 272 18.34 23.65 2.71
C ILE A 272 18.16 24.78 3.72
N LYS A 273 18.57 24.58 4.99
CA LYS A 273 18.56 25.65 6.00
C LYS A 273 19.51 26.79 5.63
N GLU A 274 20.70 26.49 5.11
CA GLU A 274 21.66 27.50 4.66
C GLU A 274 21.10 28.37 3.52
N LEU A 275 20.29 27.78 2.64
CA LEU A 275 19.59 28.53 1.59
C LEU A 275 18.54 29.51 2.14
N GLY A 276 18.05 29.31 3.37
CA GLY A 276 17.07 30.19 4.03
C GLY A 276 15.66 30.19 3.42
N ILE A 277 15.44 29.45 2.33
CA ILE A 277 14.19 29.46 1.55
C ILE A 277 12.96 28.88 2.28
N GLU A 278 13.19 28.07 3.31
CA GLU A 278 12.13 27.44 4.09
C GLU A 278 11.84 28.15 5.41
N HIS A 279 12.68 29.10 5.86
CA HIS A 279 12.50 29.74 7.16
C HIS A 279 12.04 31.19 7.00
N ASN A 280 11.07 31.61 7.79
CA ASN A 280 10.67 33.02 7.85
C ASN A 280 11.40 33.78 8.97
N GLU A 281 11.15 35.09 9.06
CA GLU A 281 11.75 35.97 10.06
C GLU A 281 11.37 35.63 11.51
N LYS A 282 10.33 34.80 11.70
CA LYS A 282 9.90 34.26 13.00
C LYS A 282 10.55 32.91 13.33
N GLY A 283 11.43 32.40 12.46
CA GLY A 283 12.07 31.09 12.58
C GLY A 283 11.15 29.91 12.26
N TRP A 284 9.98 30.15 11.66
CA TRP A 284 9.08 29.07 11.26
C TRP A 284 9.54 28.46 9.96
N ARG A 285 9.52 27.12 9.89
CA ARG A 285 9.81 26.36 8.68
C ARG A 285 8.55 26.10 7.88
N ALA A 286 8.59 26.34 6.57
CA ALA A 286 7.50 26.05 5.66
C ALA A 286 7.26 24.53 5.58
N GLU A 287 6.04 24.08 5.87
CA GLU A 287 5.62 22.70 5.60
C GLU A 287 5.17 22.51 4.16
N TYR A 288 4.63 23.56 3.54
CA TYR A 288 4.10 23.54 2.18
C TYR A 288 4.41 24.85 1.47
N PHE A 289 4.82 24.74 0.21
CA PHE A 289 4.91 25.87 -0.70
C PHE A 289 3.71 25.87 -1.64
N LEU A 290 2.93 26.95 -1.61
CA LEU A 290 1.79 27.13 -2.50
C LEU A 290 2.20 28.05 -3.66
N TYR A 291 1.87 27.65 -4.87
CA TYR A 291 2.09 28.45 -6.06
C TYR A 291 0.82 28.52 -6.90
N CYS A 292 0.70 29.59 -7.69
CA CYS A 292 -0.27 29.68 -8.77
C CYS A 292 0.43 30.24 -10.01
N ASN A 293 0.03 29.77 -11.19
CA ASN A 293 0.49 30.38 -12.43
C ASN A 293 -0.19 31.73 -12.61
N GLU A 294 0.46 32.65 -13.30
CA GLU A 294 -0.15 33.90 -13.75
C GLU A 294 -0.19 33.93 -15.28
N THR A 295 -1.17 34.62 -15.85
CA THR A 295 -1.26 34.83 -17.30
C THR A 295 -1.71 36.24 -17.63
N VAL A 296 -1.38 36.70 -18.83
CA VAL A 296 -1.72 38.05 -19.28
C VAL A 296 -3.09 38.06 -19.93
N CYS A 297 -3.98 38.94 -19.47
CA CYS A 297 -5.26 39.19 -20.11
C CYS A 297 -5.04 39.78 -21.51
N PRO A 298 -5.56 39.16 -22.59
CA PRO A 298 -5.38 39.68 -23.94
C PRO A 298 -6.14 41.00 -24.19
N GLU A 299 -7.18 41.30 -23.39
CA GLU A 299 -8.01 42.49 -23.57
C GLU A 299 -7.43 43.74 -22.88
N CYS A 300 -6.96 43.60 -21.64
CA CYS A 300 -6.51 44.74 -20.83
C CYS A 300 -5.04 44.68 -20.40
N ASN A 301 -4.33 43.62 -20.77
CA ASN A 301 -2.90 43.40 -20.49
C ASN A 301 -2.56 43.37 -18.99
N TRP A 302 -3.52 42.95 -18.15
CA TRP A 302 -3.29 42.68 -16.73
C TRP A 302 -2.80 41.25 -16.52
N LEU A 303 -1.86 41.08 -15.60
CA LEU A 303 -1.39 39.79 -15.13
C LEU A 303 -2.39 39.24 -14.10
N ILE A 304 -3.00 38.10 -14.41
CA ILE A 304 -4.08 37.47 -13.65
C ILE A 304 -3.56 36.15 -13.05
N PRO A 305 -3.66 35.92 -11.73
CA PRO A 305 -3.36 34.63 -11.14
C PRO A 305 -4.42 33.60 -11.56
N THR A 306 -4.03 32.39 -11.95
CA THR A 306 -4.95 31.31 -12.33
C THR A 306 -5.42 30.57 -11.08
N LEU A 307 -6.58 30.94 -10.56
CA LEU A 307 -7.12 30.43 -9.30
C LEU A 307 -8.51 29.83 -9.55
N PRO A 308 -8.73 28.53 -9.31
CA PRO A 308 -10.07 27.93 -9.43
C PRO A 308 -11.01 28.43 -8.32
N ASP A 309 -10.45 28.66 -7.14
CA ASP A 309 -11.14 29.24 -6.00
C ASP A 309 -10.18 30.09 -5.15
N LEU A 310 -10.75 30.80 -4.17
CA LEU A 310 -10.03 31.58 -3.17
C LEU A 310 -9.80 30.80 -1.86
N ILE A 311 -9.82 29.46 -1.87
CA ILE A 311 -9.57 28.64 -0.68
C ILE A 311 -8.10 28.24 -0.58
N VAL A 312 -7.60 28.14 0.65
CA VAL A 312 -6.24 27.68 0.98
C VAL A 312 -6.31 26.39 1.80
N ALA A 313 -7.06 26.38 2.91
CA ALA A 313 -7.20 25.21 3.77
C ALA A 313 -8.61 25.12 4.38
N LYS A 314 -9.25 23.95 4.26
CA LYS A 314 -10.65 23.75 4.69
C LYS A 314 -10.80 23.60 6.20
N ASN A 315 -9.92 22.83 6.84
CA ASN A 315 -10.08 22.45 8.25
C ASN A 315 -9.90 23.64 9.21
N VAL A 316 -9.07 24.60 8.84
CA VAL A 316 -8.78 25.83 9.61
C VAL A 316 -9.44 27.08 9.01
N LYS A 317 -10.35 26.89 8.04
CA LYS A 317 -11.09 27.96 7.34
C LYS A 317 -10.16 29.10 6.89
N THR A 318 -9.11 28.76 6.13
CA THR A 318 -8.18 29.73 5.55
C THR A 318 -8.55 30.00 4.10
N ASN A 319 -8.70 31.29 3.76
CA ASN A 319 -8.95 31.75 2.39
C ASN A 319 -7.85 32.73 1.95
N LYS A 320 -7.95 33.20 0.69
CA LYS A 320 -7.06 34.20 0.11
C LYS A 320 -7.86 35.29 -0.58
N GLU A 321 -7.33 36.49 -0.62
CA GLU A 321 -7.91 37.64 -1.29
C GLU A 321 -6.94 38.16 -2.35
N THR A 322 -7.46 38.56 -3.51
CA THR A 322 -6.67 39.12 -4.60
C THR A 322 -6.85 40.64 -4.67
N ASN A 323 -5.87 41.39 -4.18
CA ASN A 323 -5.85 42.85 -4.16
C ASN A 323 -5.17 43.41 -5.42
N SER A 324 -5.80 44.34 -6.15
CA SER A 324 -5.21 44.89 -7.39
C SER A 324 -4.06 45.87 -7.12
N ILE A 325 -2.91 45.68 -7.77
CA ILE A 325 -1.80 46.65 -7.84
C ILE A 325 -1.85 47.32 -9.21
N ARG A 326 -2.46 48.52 -9.29
CA ARG A 326 -2.75 49.19 -10.57
C ARG A 326 -1.50 49.62 -11.33
N GLU A 327 -0.49 50.10 -10.62
CA GLU A 327 0.78 50.57 -11.20
C GLU A 327 1.53 49.45 -11.92
N ARG A 328 1.34 48.21 -11.45
CA ARG A 328 1.98 47.01 -11.98
C ARG A 328 1.04 46.12 -12.82
N LYS A 329 -0.23 46.52 -12.97
CA LYS A 329 -1.30 45.75 -13.64
C LYS A 329 -1.34 44.27 -13.22
N ARG A 330 -1.23 43.99 -11.92
CA ARG A 330 -1.23 42.62 -11.35
C ARG A 330 -2.03 42.57 -10.06
N TYR A 331 -2.12 41.39 -9.45
CA TYR A 331 -2.75 41.19 -8.15
C TYR A 331 -1.73 40.78 -7.08
N GLN A 332 -1.98 41.20 -5.84
CA GLN A 332 -1.33 40.72 -4.64
C GLN A 332 -2.28 39.74 -3.94
N ILE A 333 -1.75 38.62 -3.48
CA ILE A 333 -2.54 37.63 -2.75
C ILE A 333 -2.27 37.84 -1.26
N THR A 334 -3.33 38.06 -0.49
CA THR A 334 -3.29 38.12 0.98
C THR A 334 -3.98 36.87 1.53
N ILE A 335 -3.39 36.24 2.54
CA ILE A 335 -3.95 35.06 3.20
C ILE A 335 -4.69 35.50 4.46
N HIS A 336 -5.90 34.99 4.67
CA HIS A 336 -6.68 35.22 5.89
C HIS A 336 -7.03 33.88 6.54
N GLU A 337 -6.69 33.75 7.82
CA GLU A 337 -6.93 32.55 8.63
C GLU A 337 -8.16 32.71 9.51
N ASN A 338 -8.80 31.58 9.89
CA ASN A 338 -9.94 31.55 10.80
C ASN A 338 -11.11 32.45 10.38
N VAL A 339 -11.39 32.53 9.07
CA VAL A 339 -12.47 33.36 8.54
C VAL A 339 -13.85 32.79 8.90
N SER A 340 -14.89 33.63 8.84
CA SER A 340 -16.26 33.21 9.12
C SER A 340 -16.80 32.24 8.06
N ASP A 341 -17.82 31.45 8.41
CA ASP A 341 -18.47 30.53 7.45
C ASP A 341 -19.00 31.25 6.21
N LYS A 342 -19.49 32.48 6.37
CA LYS A 342 -20.00 33.29 5.24
C LYS A 342 -18.87 33.68 4.29
N GLU A 343 -17.75 34.16 4.82
CA GLU A 343 -16.57 34.52 4.02
C GLU A 343 -15.96 33.29 3.35
N PHE A 344 -15.95 32.16 4.04
CA PHE A 344 -15.45 30.90 3.51
C PHE A 344 -16.30 30.37 2.34
N GLU A 345 -17.63 30.35 2.48
CA GLU A 345 -18.53 29.93 1.38
C GLU A 345 -18.51 30.90 0.20
N PHE A 346 -18.34 32.21 0.46
CA PHE A 346 -18.16 33.19 -0.60
C PHE A 346 -16.89 32.89 -1.40
N ALA A 347 -15.75 32.70 -0.73
CA ALA A 347 -14.45 32.45 -1.36
C ALA A 347 -14.41 31.18 -2.23
N LYS A 348 -15.19 30.14 -1.93
CA LYS A 348 -15.29 28.93 -2.78
C LYS A 348 -15.77 29.22 -4.20
N ASN A 349 -16.60 30.24 -4.35
CA ASN A 349 -17.21 30.60 -5.63
C ASN A 349 -16.54 31.81 -6.27
N GLN A 350 -15.48 32.33 -5.65
CA GLN A 350 -14.65 33.39 -6.20
C GLN A 350 -13.36 32.76 -6.72
N GLY A 351 -13.07 32.97 -7.99
CA GLY A 351 -11.91 32.43 -8.67
C GLY A 351 -11.76 33.13 -10.02
N THR A 352 -10.55 33.10 -10.57
CA THR A 352 -10.27 33.65 -11.89
C THR A 352 -10.40 32.58 -12.98
N VAL A 353 -10.56 31.30 -12.61
CA VAL A 353 -10.76 30.19 -13.55
C VAL A 353 -12.14 29.57 -13.34
N ALA A 354 -12.98 29.61 -14.37
CA ALA A 354 -14.27 28.94 -14.36
C ALA A 354 -14.63 28.44 -15.77
N GLU A 355 -15.26 27.27 -15.86
CA GLU A 355 -15.76 26.70 -17.13
C GLU A 355 -14.69 26.62 -18.24
N GLY A 356 -13.44 26.31 -17.88
CA GLY A 356 -12.32 26.22 -18.84
C GLY A 356 -11.86 27.56 -19.41
N LYS A 357 -12.26 28.67 -18.81
CA LYS A 357 -11.88 30.05 -19.20
C LYS A 357 -11.20 30.74 -18.02
N ILE A 358 -10.34 31.70 -18.33
CA ILE A 358 -9.92 32.72 -17.38
C ILE A 358 -10.90 33.89 -17.43
N ILE A 359 -11.25 34.42 -16.27
CA ILE A 359 -12.09 35.59 -16.07
C ILE A 359 -11.20 36.68 -15.46
N CYS A 360 -11.00 37.76 -16.19
CA CYS A 360 -10.19 38.89 -15.72
C CYS A 360 -10.94 39.69 -14.65
N PRO A 361 -10.42 39.83 -13.41
CA PRO A 361 -11.10 40.63 -12.39
C PRO A 361 -11.12 42.14 -12.70
N HIS A 362 -10.27 42.61 -13.62
CA HIS A 362 -10.18 44.03 -13.98
C HIS A 362 -11.19 44.43 -15.07
N CYS A 363 -11.26 43.68 -16.18
CA CYS A 363 -12.15 44.02 -17.31
C CYS A 363 -13.34 43.06 -17.49
N ASN A 364 -13.46 42.02 -16.67
CA ASN A 364 -14.43 40.92 -16.81
C ASN A 364 -14.34 40.13 -18.13
N GLY A 365 -13.26 40.35 -18.90
CA GLY A 365 -12.95 39.60 -20.11
C GLY A 365 -12.83 38.10 -19.84
N LYS A 366 -13.40 37.29 -20.73
CA LYS A 366 -13.43 35.82 -20.61
C LYS A 366 -12.63 35.18 -21.72
N THR A 367 -11.45 34.67 -21.41
CA THR A 367 -10.55 34.06 -22.39
C THR A 367 -10.44 32.55 -22.18
N PRO A 368 -10.74 31.71 -23.19
CA PRO A 368 -10.54 30.26 -23.08
C PRO A 368 -9.09 29.87 -22.77
N LEU A 369 -8.88 28.91 -21.87
CA LEU A 369 -7.54 28.48 -21.46
C LEU A 369 -6.72 27.90 -22.61
N ASN A 370 -7.35 27.20 -23.55
CA ASN A 370 -6.67 26.66 -24.73
C ASN A 370 -6.12 27.77 -25.65
N VAL A 371 -6.77 28.93 -25.69
CA VAL A 371 -6.27 30.11 -26.43
C VAL A 371 -5.07 30.70 -25.69
N LEU A 372 -5.15 30.86 -24.37
CA LEU A 372 -4.04 31.37 -23.55
C LEU A 372 -2.80 30.46 -23.60
N ARG A 373 -3.00 29.14 -23.66
CA ARG A 373 -1.90 28.17 -23.85
C ARG A 373 -1.34 28.15 -25.26
N GLY A 374 -2.03 28.73 -26.25
CA GLY A 374 -1.65 28.64 -27.66
C GLY A 374 -1.85 27.25 -28.25
N ASP A 375 -2.87 26.51 -27.81
CA ASP A 375 -3.14 25.16 -28.30
C ASP A 375 -3.64 25.18 -29.76
N ILE A 376 -2.99 24.39 -30.62
CA ILE A 376 -3.33 24.29 -32.05
C ILE A 376 -3.86 22.88 -32.33
N LYS A 377 -5.07 22.79 -32.88
CA LYS A 377 -5.60 21.52 -33.39
C LYS A 377 -4.98 21.20 -34.75
N THR A 378 -4.38 20.02 -34.86
CA THR A 378 -3.80 19.48 -36.10
C THR A 378 -4.46 18.15 -36.48
N SER A 379 -4.19 17.63 -37.68
CA SER A 379 -4.68 16.33 -38.14
C SER A 379 -4.17 15.14 -37.30
N GLU A 380 -3.04 15.31 -36.61
CA GLU A 380 -2.41 14.28 -35.77
C GLU A 380 -2.77 14.42 -34.28
N GLY A 381 -3.58 15.41 -33.92
CA GLY A 381 -3.99 15.70 -32.54
C GLY A 381 -3.79 17.16 -32.14
N THR A 382 -3.94 17.46 -30.85
CA THR A 382 -3.72 18.81 -30.31
C THR A 382 -2.25 19.03 -30.00
N ARG A 383 -1.64 20.04 -30.64
CA ARG A 383 -0.32 20.55 -30.26
C ARG A 383 -0.50 21.61 -29.18
N PHE A 384 -0.05 21.31 -27.96
CA PHE A 384 -0.08 22.28 -26.86
C PHE A 384 0.99 23.37 -27.07
N GLY A 385 0.64 24.63 -26.79
CA GLY A 385 1.52 25.78 -27.07
C GLY A 385 2.38 26.24 -25.89
N LEU A 386 2.33 25.55 -24.74
CA LEU A 386 3.17 25.86 -23.59
C LEU A 386 4.63 25.49 -23.88
N ARG A 387 5.56 26.38 -23.54
CA ARG A 387 7.00 26.08 -23.50
C ARG A 387 7.44 25.61 -22.10
N GLN A 388 8.58 24.93 -22.05
CA GLN A 388 9.25 24.64 -20.78
C GLN A 388 9.80 25.94 -20.16
N TRP A 389 9.82 26.00 -18.83
CA TRP A 389 10.50 27.08 -18.11
C TRP A 389 12.00 26.97 -18.29
N GLU A 390 12.65 28.13 -18.36
CA GLU A 390 14.10 28.29 -18.39
C GLU A 390 14.55 28.99 -17.10
N ASN A 391 15.85 28.98 -16.80
CA ASN A 391 16.38 29.56 -15.56
C ASN A 391 16.00 31.03 -15.37
N GLU A 392 15.81 31.78 -16.46
CA GLU A 392 15.44 33.19 -16.47
C GLU A 392 13.97 33.45 -16.09
N ASP A 393 13.12 32.43 -16.13
CA ASP A 393 11.71 32.50 -15.71
C ASP A 393 11.56 32.46 -14.19
N ILE A 394 12.56 31.93 -13.48
CA ILE A 394 12.59 31.90 -12.02
C ILE A 394 13.13 33.25 -11.55
N LYS A 395 12.21 34.14 -11.19
CA LYS A 395 12.54 35.43 -10.58
C LYS A 395 12.21 35.38 -9.10
N ASP A 396 13.19 35.69 -8.25
CA ASP A 396 13.01 35.74 -6.80
C ASP A 396 11.93 36.76 -6.44
N TYR A 397 10.75 36.25 -6.12
CA TYR A 397 9.68 37.00 -5.48
C TYR A 397 9.20 36.23 -4.26
N MET A 398 10.09 36.02 -3.29
CA MET A 398 9.65 35.64 -1.95
C MET A 398 9.07 36.88 -1.27
N GLN A 399 7.74 36.99 -1.26
CA GLN A 399 7.03 37.85 -0.32
C GLN A 399 6.67 37.00 0.89
N TYR A 400 7.37 37.19 2.00
CA TYR A 400 6.91 36.69 3.29
C TYR A 400 5.63 37.44 3.67
N VAL A 401 4.52 36.71 3.74
CA VAL A 401 3.28 37.20 4.34
C VAL A 401 3.39 36.89 5.83
N GLY A 402 3.57 37.93 6.64
CA GLY A 402 3.85 37.85 8.08
C GLY A 402 2.62 37.53 8.93
#